data_AF-A0A0L8GMP7-F1
#
_entry.id   AF-A0A0L8GMP7-F1
#
_cell.length_a   1.000
_cell.length_b   1.000
_cell.length_c   1.000
_cell.angle_alpha   90.00
_cell.angle_beta   90.00
_cell.angle_gamma   90.00
#
_symmetry.space_group_name_H-M   'P 1'
#
loop_
_entity.id
_entity.type
_entity.pdbx_description
1 polymer ?
#
loop_
_entity_poly.entity_id
_entity_poly.type
_entity_poly.pdbx_seq_one_letter_code
_entity_poly.pdbx_strand_id
1 'polypeptide(L)'
;MLEHRLIRAIDPRIYSLTEVPTRNIGKISEEAEVLRQCRLIVWDECTMDNKGALEALDRSLKDIRDSTTSIGGVTLLLSGDFRQNLPVIPKGSRVDEARACHKSSTLWPQLKTLSLSTKMLAHLLGDSTSAALAEDILALGEGKVYRNDRGDISICELCNTVDNPSDLFETVFPNLEINYADINLLSERTILAPQNVAYFGLKQSA
;
A
#
# COMPACT_ATOMS: atom_id res chain seq x y z
N MET A 1 -8.70 5.41 -18.71
CA MET A 1 -8.36 4.40 -19.74
C MET A 1 -6.84 4.14 -19.85
N LEU A 2 -5.99 5.16 -19.69
CA LEU A 2 -4.53 5.00 -19.60
C LEU A 2 -4.05 4.35 -18.29
N GLU A 3 -4.68 4.67 -17.15
CA GLU A 3 -4.34 4.07 -15.85
C GLU A 3 -4.42 2.54 -15.86
N HIS A 4 -5.57 1.98 -16.27
CA HIS A 4 -5.76 0.53 -16.32
C HIS A 4 -4.87 -0.20 -17.35
N ARG A 5 -4.40 0.48 -18.41
CA ARG A 5 -3.54 -0.13 -19.45
C ARG A 5 -2.05 -0.05 -19.13
N LEU A 6 -1.57 1.07 -18.56
CA LEU A 6 -0.22 1.13 -18.00
C LEU A 6 -0.08 0.15 -16.84
N ILE A 7 -1.07 0.14 -15.92
CA ILE A 7 -1.08 -0.81 -14.81
C ILE A 7 -1.10 -2.24 -15.33
N ARG A 8 -1.86 -2.60 -16.38
CA ARG A 8 -1.81 -3.97 -16.97
C ARG A 8 -0.51 -4.30 -17.70
N ALA A 9 0.16 -3.32 -18.31
CA ALA A 9 1.47 -3.52 -18.93
C ALA A 9 2.61 -3.62 -17.90
N ILE A 10 2.35 -3.18 -16.66
CA ILE A 10 3.28 -3.11 -15.52
C ILE A 10 2.75 -3.93 -14.32
N ASP A 11 1.71 -4.76 -14.49
CA ASP A 11 0.94 -5.40 -13.40
C ASP A 11 1.75 -6.47 -12.67
N PRO A 12 2.20 -6.23 -11.42
CA PRO A 12 3.01 -7.15 -10.60
C PRO A 12 2.47 -8.59 -10.56
N ARG A 13 1.16 -8.77 -10.74
CA ARG A 13 0.47 -10.07 -10.67
C ARG A 13 0.69 -10.97 -11.90
N ILE A 14 1.15 -10.41 -13.03
CA ILE A 14 1.56 -11.20 -14.21
C ILE A 14 3.01 -11.70 -14.05
N TYR A 15 3.80 -11.15 -13.12
CA TYR A 15 5.25 -11.37 -13.02
C TYR A 15 5.68 -12.51 -12.09
N SER A 16 4.76 -13.34 -11.57
CA SER A 16 5.11 -14.38 -10.58
C SER A 16 5.78 -15.64 -11.16
N LEU A 17 6.24 -15.64 -12.43
CA LEU A 17 6.77 -16.84 -13.09
C LEU A 17 8.09 -16.67 -13.88
N THR A 18 8.64 -15.45 -14.05
CA THR A 18 9.89 -15.27 -14.80
C THR A 18 10.77 -14.18 -14.19
N GLU A 19 12.03 -14.51 -13.87
CA GLU A 19 13.05 -13.63 -13.25
C GLU A 19 13.46 -12.41 -14.09
N VAL A 20 12.88 -12.20 -15.28
CA VAL A 20 13.14 -11.06 -16.15
C VAL A 20 11.80 -10.47 -16.62
N PRO A 21 11.48 -9.21 -16.28
CA PRO A 21 10.26 -8.55 -16.77
C PRO A 21 10.34 -8.36 -18.29
N THR A 22 9.54 -9.13 -19.03
CA THR A 22 9.44 -9.05 -20.49
C THR A 22 8.44 -7.96 -20.91
N ARG A 23 8.80 -7.27 -22.00
CA ARG A 23 8.21 -6.02 -22.50
C ARG A 23 6.88 -6.28 -23.23
N ASN A 24 5.76 -5.73 -22.73
CA ASN A 24 4.44 -5.90 -23.36
C ASN A 24 3.99 -4.74 -24.28
N ILE A 25 4.73 -3.63 -24.35
CA ILE A 25 4.38 -2.48 -25.21
C ILE A 25 5.28 -2.47 -26.45
N GLY A 26 4.68 -2.71 -27.62
CA GLY A 26 5.37 -2.60 -28.90
C GLY A 26 5.69 -1.15 -29.22
N LYS A 27 6.89 -0.87 -29.77
CA LYS A 27 7.34 0.51 -30.07
C LYS A 27 6.37 1.29 -30.98
N ILE A 28 5.59 0.62 -31.83
CA ILE A 28 4.72 1.26 -32.83
C ILE A 28 3.26 1.31 -32.32
N SER A 29 3.00 0.93 -31.07
CA SER A 29 1.64 0.97 -30.50
C SER A 29 1.18 2.39 -30.18
N GLU A 30 -0.14 2.60 -30.13
CA GLU A 30 -0.72 3.86 -29.65
C GLU A 30 -0.31 4.15 -28.19
N GLU A 31 -0.19 3.11 -27.36
CA GLU A 31 0.32 3.23 -25.99
C GLU A 31 1.76 3.76 -25.96
N ALA A 32 2.63 3.28 -26.85
CA ALA A 32 3.99 3.80 -26.96
C ALA A 32 4.01 5.28 -27.36
N GLU A 33 3.09 5.72 -28.22
CA GLU A 33 3.00 7.12 -28.61
C GLU A 33 2.58 8.03 -27.45
N VAL A 34 1.60 7.59 -26.65
CA VAL A 34 1.25 8.31 -25.41
C VAL A 34 2.44 8.38 -24.46
N LEU A 35 3.19 7.29 -24.31
CA LEU A 35 4.37 7.24 -23.44
C LEU A 35 5.54 8.10 -23.95
N ARG A 36 5.66 8.33 -25.26
CA ARG A 36 6.66 9.27 -25.81
C ARG A 36 6.36 10.71 -25.43
N GLN A 37 5.09 11.09 -25.47
CA GLN A 37 4.61 12.43 -25.17
C GLN A 37 4.45 12.68 -23.67
N CYS A 38 4.41 11.61 -22.87
CA CYS A 38 4.31 11.68 -21.42
C CYS A 38 5.47 12.48 -20.81
N ARG A 39 5.13 13.37 -19.86
CA ARG A 39 6.09 14.21 -19.13
C ARG A 39 6.13 13.92 -17.64
N LEU A 40 5.02 13.42 -17.08
CA LEU A 40 4.87 13.12 -15.67
C LEU A 40 4.11 11.79 -15.52
N ILE A 41 4.65 10.91 -14.68
CA ILE A 41 3.97 9.72 -14.18
C ILE A 41 3.81 9.89 -12.68
N VAL A 42 2.59 9.72 -12.20
CA VAL A 42 2.28 9.64 -10.76
C VAL A 42 1.96 8.19 -10.46
N TRP A 43 2.70 7.61 -9.52
CA TRP A 43 2.51 6.26 -9.05
C TRP A 43 2.11 6.33 -7.58
N ASP A 44 0.81 6.22 -7.33
CA ASP A 44 0.26 6.25 -5.99
C ASP A 44 0.27 4.89 -5.32
N GLU A 45 0.43 4.90 -3.99
CA GLU A 45 0.61 3.72 -3.14
C GLU A 45 1.67 2.72 -3.64
N CYS A 46 2.81 3.24 -4.12
CA CYS A 46 3.87 2.41 -4.69
C CYS A 46 4.55 1.49 -3.65
N THR A 47 4.38 1.73 -2.34
CA THR A 47 5.14 1.04 -1.29
C THR A 47 4.90 -0.47 -1.22
N MET A 48 3.75 -0.92 -1.71
CA MET A 48 3.37 -2.32 -1.80
C MET A 48 3.84 -3.00 -3.09
N ASP A 49 4.38 -2.25 -4.05
CA ASP A 49 4.80 -2.79 -5.33
C ASP A 49 6.22 -3.38 -5.27
N ASN A 50 6.42 -4.42 -6.07
CA ASN A 50 7.73 -4.99 -6.25
C ASN A 50 8.61 -4.02 -7.06
N LYS A 51 9.84 -3.79 -6.63
CA LYS A 51 10.84 -2.95 -7.32
C LYS A 51 11.02 -3.32 -8.79
N GLY A 52 10.81 -4.58 -9.15
CA GLY A 52 10.90 -5.07 -10.53
C GLY A 52 9.95 -4.33 -11.46
N ALA A 53 8.79 -3.88 -10.96
CA ALA A 53 7.84 -3.07 -11.72
C ALA A 53 8.41 -1.67 -12.02
N LEU A 54 9.04 -1.02 -11.02
CA LEU A 54 9.74 0.26 -11.20
C LEU A 54 10.90 0.13 -12.20
N GLU A 55 11.69 -0.93 -12.09
CA GLU A 55 12.82 -1.19 -12.99
C GLU A 55 12.36 -1.56 -14.41
N ALA A 56 11.23 -2.26 -14.54
CA ALA A 56 10.61 -2.55 -15.82
C ALA A 56 10.06 -1.29 -16.48
N LEU A 57 9.46 -0.38 -15.70
CA LEU A 57 9.03 0.93 -16.18
C LEU A 57 10.21 1.74 -16.73
N ASP A 58 11.33 1.81 -15.98
CA ASP A 58 12.55 2.48 -16.42
C ASP A 58 13.06 1.94 -17.76
N ARG A 59 13.23 0.61 -17.86
CA ARG A 59 13.70 -0.04 -19.10
C ARG A 59 12.74 0.19 -20.27
N SER A 60 11.44 0.15 -20.02
CA SER A 60 10.42 0.32 -21.05
C SER A 60 10.40 1.75 -21.58
N LEU A 61 10.50 2.76 -20.72
CA LEU A 61 10.51 4.16 -21.12
C LEU A 61 11.80 4.55 -21.83
N LYS A 62 12.95 4.05 -21.37
CA LYS A 62 14.23 4.20 -22.08
C LYS A 62 14.13 3.68 -23.52
N ASP A 63 13.50 2.54 -23.71
CA ASP A 63 13.35 1.97 -25.04
C ASP A 63 12.30 2.67 -25.91
N ILE A 64 11.13 2.99 -25.37
CA ILE A 64 10.03 3.62 -26.13
C ILE A 64 10.44 5.01 -26.61
N ARG A 65 11.23 5.72 -25.80
CA ARG A 65 11.69 7.09 -26.06
C ARG A 65 13.11 7.14 -26.65
N ASP A 66 13.71 5.98 -26.93
CA ASP A 66 15.10 5.84 -27.38
C ASP A 66 16.08 6.73 -26.58
N SER A 67 15.96 6.67 -25.24
CA SER A 67 16.68 7.49 -24.27
C SER A 67 17.53 6.64 -23.33
N THR A 68 18.69 7.15 -22.92
CA THR A 68 19.53 6.54 -21.90
C THR A 68 19.28 7.09 -20.49
N THR A 69 18.48 8.16 -20.38
CA THR A 69 18.15 8.80 -19.11
C THR A 69 17.18 7.94 -18.30
N SER A 70 17.30 7.99 -16.97
CA SER A 70 16.38 7.30 -16.06
C SER A 70 14.92 7.68 -16.32
N ILE A 71 14.03 6.68 -16.23
CA ILE A 71 12.60 6.75 -16.57
C ILE A 71 12.38 7.30 -17.99
N GLY A 72 13.34 7.06 -18.90
CA GLY A 72 13.33 7.61 -20.26
C GLY A 72 13.29 9.15 -20.30
N GLY A 73 13.69 9.85 -19.24
CA GLY A 73 13.57 11.31 -19.10
C GLY A 73 12.16 11.81 -18.77
N VAL A 74 11.25 10.94 -18.29
CA VAL A 74 9.95 11.33 -17.75
C VAL A 74 10.11 11.63 -16.25
N THR A 75 9.43 12.66 -15.75
CA THR A 75 9.38 12.89 -14.30
C THR A 75 8.51 11.82 -13.65
N LEU A 76 9.04 11.12 -12.65
CA LEU A 76 8.30 10.14 -11.86
C LEU A 76 8.06 10.70 -10.46
N LEU A 77 6.79 10.76 -10.07
CA LEU A 77 6.37 11.01 -8.70
C LEU A 77 5.88 9.70 -8.10
N LEU A 78 6.64 9.19 -7.12
CA LEU A 78 6.23 8.07 -6.30
C LEU A 78 5.58 8.62 -5.03
N SER A 79 4.32 8.23 -4.77
CA SER A 79 3.65 8.48 -3.50
C SER A 79 3.31 7.18 -2.80
N GLY A 80 3.27 7.25 -1.48
CA GLY A 80 2.92 6.13 -0.61
C GLY A 80 3.56 6.28 0.76
N ASP A 81 3.10 5.47 1.70
CA ASP A 81 3.60 5.46 3.06
C ASP A 81 4.43 4.20 3.32
N PHE A 82 5.74 4.38 3.52
CA PHE A 82 6.68 3.28 3.78
C PHE A 82 6.54 2.64 5.16
N ARG A 83 5.61 3.15 5.99
CA ARG A 83 5.16 2.54 7.24
C ARG A 83 4.01 1.55 7.02
N GLN A 84 3.48 1.45 5.79
CA GLN A 84 2.49 0.44 5.40
C GLN A 84 3.16 -0.93 5.12
N ASN A 85 2.35 -1.88 4.66
CA ASN A 85 2.76 -3.25 4.36
C ASN A 85 3.86 -3.31 3.28
N LEU A 86 4.76 -4.28 3.45
CA LEU A 86 5.78 -4.61 2.44
C LEU A 86 5.13 -5.30 1.23
N PRO A 87 5.82 -5.33 0.07
CA PRO A 87 5.38 -6.13 -1.07
C PRO A 87 5.20 -7.60 -0.70
N VAL A 88 4.05 -8.17 -1.04
CA VAL A 88 3.75 -9.58 -0.75
C VAL A 88 4.51 -10.48 -1.72
N ILE A 89 5.38 -11.33 -1.18
CA ILE A 89 6.11 -12.35 -1.95
C ILE A 89 5.59 -13.73 -1.57
N PRO A 90 4.76 -14.38 -2.41
CA PRO A 90 4.23 -15.71 -2.10
C PRO A 90 5.36 -16.70 -1.85
N LYS A 91 5.34 -17.36 -0.68
CA LYS A 91 6.38 -18.30 -0.23
C LYS A 91 7.78 -17.65 -0.09
N GLY A 92 7.87 -16.32 -0.07
CA GLY A 92 9.11 -15.58 0.14
C GLY A 92 9.51 -15.53 1.61
N SER A 93 10.80 -15.34 1.85
CA SER A 93 11.34 -15.02 3.17
C SER A 93 11.29 -13.51 3.43
N ARG A 94 11.51 -13.09 4.69
CA ARG A 94 11.68 -11.67 5.04
C ARG A 94 12.78 -10.97 4.24
N VAL A 95 13.81 -11.72 3.84
CA VAL A 95 14.91 -11.19 3.01
C VAL A 95 14.41 -10.94 1.58
N ASP A 96 13.53 -11.80 1.06
CA ASP A 96 12.95 -11.64 -0.27
C ASP A 96 11.99 -10.44 -0.31
N GLU A 97 11.19 -10.26 0.73
CA GLU A 97 10.34 -9.06 0.91
C GLU A 97 11.20 -7.79 0.93
N ALA A 98 12.24 -7.74 1.76
CA ALA A 98 13.15 -6.60 1.81
C ALA A 98 13.83 -6.34 0.45
N ARG A 99 14.20 -7.39 -0.28
CA ARG A 99 14.77 -7.27 -1.63
C ARG A 99 13.77 -6.81 -2.67
N ALA A 100 12.48 -7.09 -2.48
CA ALA A 100 11.39 -6.65 -3.35
C ALA A 100 11.01 -5.18 -3.14
N CYS A 101 11.29 -4.59 -1.97
CA CYS A 101 11.02 -3.18 -1.72
C CYS A 101 11.72 -2.24 -2.71
N HIS A 102 11.08 -1.11 -3.04
CA HIS A 102 11.68 -0.07 -3.88
C HIS A 102 13.03 0.45 -3.37
N LYS A 103 13.24 0.48 -2.04
CA LYS A 103 14.52 0.84 -1.41
C LYS A 103 15.69 -0.03 -1.86
N SER A 104 15.42 -1.24 -2.32
CA SER A 104 16.40 -2.20 -2.84
C SER A 104 16.60 -2.11 -4.36
N SER A 105 16.00 -1.11 -5.02
CA SER A 105 16.18 -0.87 -6.46
C SER A 105 17.44 -0.07 -6.77
N THR A 106 18.03 -0.32 -7.93
CA THR A 106 19.15 0.48 -8.46
C THR A 106 18.76 1.93 -8.78
N LEU A 107 17.47 2.20 -8.93
CA LEU A 107 16.92 3.55 -9.17
C LEU A 107 16.77 4.36 -7.87
N TRP A 108 16.73 3.69 -6.71
CA TRP A 108 16.47 4.35 -5.43
C TRP A 108 17.42 5.52 -5.11
N PRO A 109 18.75 5.42 -5.33
CA PRO A 109 19.68 6.53 -5.06
C PRO A 109 19.43 7.79 -5.89
N GLN A 110 18.63 7.69 -6.95
CA GLN A 110 18.32 8.80 -7.86
C GLN A 110 17.03 9.53 -7.46
N LEU A 111 16.26 8.97 -6.53
CA LEU A 111 15.03 9.57 -6.06
C LEU A 111 15.31 10.69 -5.07
N LYS A 112 14.56 11.79 -5.21
CA LYS A 112 14.50 12.85 -4.22
C LYS A 112 13.31 12.61 -3.30
N THR A 113 13.57 12.36 -2.02
CA THR A 113 12.51 12.19 -1.03
C THR A 113 11.91 13.54 -0.65
N LEU A 114 10.59 13.61 -0.70
CA LEU A 114 9.79 14.70 -0.14
C LEU A 114 8.88 14.08 0.93
N SER A 115 8.75 14.75 2.08
CA SER A 115 7.95 14.25 3.20
C SER A 115 6.81 15.20 3.49
N LEU A 116 5.62 14.65 3.72
CA LEU A 116 4.48 15.39 4.25
C LEU A 116 4.49 15.26 5.77
N SER A 117 4.36 16.38 6.48
CA SER A 117 4.38 16.44 7.95
C SER A 117 3.01 16.74 8.58
N THR A 118 2.05 17.21 7.77
CA THR A 118 0.71 17.55 8.26
C THR A 118 -0.07 16.28 8.60
N LYS A 119 -0.47 16.16 9.87
CA LYS A 119 -1.34 15.08 10.37
C LYS A 119 -2.78 15.44 10.02
N MET A 120 -3.23 15.03 8.84
CA MET A 120 -4.56 15.37 8.33
C MET A 120 -5.68 14.96 9.30
N LEU A 121 -5.54 13.83 10.00
CA LEU A 121 -6.50 13.39 11.02
C LEU A 121 -6.71 14.43 12.12
N ALA A 122 -5.61 14.90 12.72
CA ALA A 122 -5.64 15.94 13.76
C ALA A 122 -6.10 17.29 13.19
N HIS A 123 -5.70 17.61 11.95
CA HIS A 123 -6.02 18.89 11.32
C HIS A 123 -7.50 19.03 10.96
N LEU A 124 -8.14 17.97 10.46
CA LEU A 124 -9.53 18.01 10.00
C LEU A 124 -10.54 17.91 11.15
N LEU A 125 -10.24 17.10 12.17
CA LEU A 125 -11.17 16.87 13.29
C LEU A 125 -10.99 17.88 14.42
N GLY A 126 -9.78 18.43 14.59
CA GLY A 126 -9.50 19.53 15.51
C GLY A 126 -9.66 19.22 17.00
N ASP A 127 -9.98 17.97 17.36
CA ASP A 127 -10.15 17.52 18.74
C ASP A 127 -8.88 16.86 19.30
N SER A 128 -8.76 16.86 20.63
CA SER A 128 -7.60 16.33 21.35
C SER A 128 -7.41 14.82 21.20
N THR A 129 -8.50 14.07 21.00
CA THR A 129 -8.48 12.61 20.88
C THR A 129 -7.92 12.20 19.53
N SER A 130 -8.37 12.85 18.45
CA SER A 130 -7.85 12.66 17.08
C SER A 130 -6.38 13.06 16.97
N ALA A 131 -5.97 14.10 17.70
CA ALA A 131 -4.56 14.48 17.79
C ALA A 131 -3.71 13.41 18.49
N ALA A 132 -4.17 12.91 19.65
CA ALA A 132 -3.48 11.84 20.37
C ALA A 132 -3.36 10.56 19.52
N LEU A 133 -4.47 10.13 18.90
CA LEU A 133 -4.49 8.97 18.01
C LEU A 133 -3.53 9.13 16.83
N ALA A 134 -3.42 10.33 16.24
CA ALA A 134 -2.48 10.59 15.16
C ALA A 134 -1.01 10.49 15.62
N GLU A 135 -0.68 10.91 16.83
CA GLU A 135 0.66 10.73 17.42
C GLU A 135 0.95 9.26 17.67
N ASP A 136 -0.02 8.54 18.22
CA ASP A 136 0.11 7.14 18.58
C ASP A 136 0.33 6.24 17.35
N ILE A 137 -0.46 6.44 16.29
CA ILE A 137 -0.30 5.74 15.01
C ILE A 137 1.06 6.07 14.39
N LEU A 138 1.51 7.32 14.50
CA LEU A 138 2.82 7.74 13.98
C LEU A 138 3.96 7.06 14.74
N ALA A 139 3.92 7.06 16.07
CA ALA A 139 4.91 6.38 16.90
C ALA A 139 4.97 4.89 16.60
N LEU A 140 3.81 4.25 16.37
CA LEU A 140 3.72 2.86 15.96
C LEU A 140 4.39 2.61 14.60
N GLY A 141 4.05 3.41 13.59
CA GLY A 141 4.61 3.29 12.24
C GLY A 141 6.12 3.57 12.18
N GLU A 142 6.64 4.42 13.06
CA GLU A 142 8.09 4.69 13.18
C GLU A 142 8.83 3.65 14.04
N GLY A 143 8.10 2.70 14.64
CA GLY A 143 8.67 1.69 15.53
C GLY A 143 9.18 2.23 16.85
N LYS A 144 8.64 3.37 17.32
CA LYS A 144 9.01 4.04 18.57
C LYS A 144 8.25 3.54 19.79
N VAL A 145 7.23 2.71 19.59
CA VAL A 145 6.46 2.10 20.69
C VAL A 145 7.30 1.04 21.39
N TYR A 146 7.17 0.96 22.71
CA TYR A 146 7.83 -0.06 23.53
C TYR A 146 7.52 -1.47 23.03
N ARG A 147 8.56 -2.30 22.96
CA ARG A 147 8.46 -3.72 22.64
C ARG A 147 9.04 -4.52 23.80
N ASN A 148 8.35 -5.58 24.20
CA ASN A 148 8.89 -6.52 25.18
C ASN A 148 10.05 -7.35 24.59
N ASP A 149 10.66 -8.21 25.39
CA ASP A 149 11.79 -9.07 24.96
C ASP A 149 11.43 -10.06 23.83
N ARG A 150 10.13 -10.30 23.59
CA ARG A 150 9.62 -11.14 22.50
C ARG A 150 9.36 -10.34 21.22
N GLY A 151 9.45 -9.01 21.30
CA GLY A 151 9.15 -8.09 20.20
C GLY A 151 7.68 -7.69 20.11
N ASP A 152 6.85 -8.07 21.09
CA ASP A 152 5.42 -7.73 21.11
C ASP A 152 5.20 -6.30 21.58
N ILE A 153 4.15 -5.67 21.06
CA ILE A 153 3.73 -4.31 21.38
C ILE A 153 2.49 -4.37 22.27
N SER A 154 2.45 -3.54 23.31
CA SER A 154 1.22 -3.33 24.08
C SER A 154 0.28 -2.41 23.30
N ILE A 155 -0.94 -2.85 23.03
CA ILE A 155 -1.95 -2.07 22.27
C ILE A 155 -3.06 -1.50 23.15
N CYS A 156 -3.06 -1.77 24.46
CA CYS A 156 -4.16 -1.36 25.36
C CYS A 156 -4.32 0.15 25.50
N GLU A 157 -3.27 0.93 25.18
CA GLU A 157 -3.31 2.39 25.15
C GLU A 157 -3.82 2.92 23.79
N LEU A 158 -3.83 2.08 22.76
CA LEU A 158 -4.21 2.41 21.38
C LEU A 158 -5.65 2.02 21.04
N CYS A 159 -6.18 0.98 21.69
CA CYS A 159 -7.50 0.45 21.40
C CYS A 159 -8.15 -0.23 22.60
N ASN A 160 -9.47 -0.33 22.54
CA ASN A 160 -10.24 -1.15 23.46
C ASN A 160 -10.11 -2.63 23.07
N THR A 161 -9.78 -3.48 24.03
CA THR A 161 -9.72 -4.93 23.85
C THR A 161 -11.02 -5.58 24.30
N VAL A 162 -11.45 -6.63 23.60
CA VAL A 162 -12.60 -7.46 23.96
C VAL A 162 -12.16 -8.92 24.09
N ASP A 163 -12.84 -9.66 24.96
CA ASP A 163 -12.42 -11.02 25.33
C ASP A 163 -12.83 -12.08 24.31
N ASN A 164 -13.87 -11.83 23.51
CA ASN A 164 -14.37 -12.77 22.53
C ASN A 164 -14.94 -12.10 21.27
N PRO A 165 -15.11 -12.85 20.17
CA PRO A 165 -15.65 -12.31 18.92
C PRO A 165 -17.07 -11.78 19.01
N SER A 166 -17.93 -12.35 19.86
CA SER A 166 -19.32 -11.87 20.00
C SER A 166 -19.36 -10.46 20.58
N ASP A 167 -18.54 -10.19 21.60
CA ASP A 167 -18.39 -8.85 22.16
C ASP A 167 -17.84 -7.86 21.13
N LEU A 168 -16.93 -8.29 20.26
CA LEU A 168 -16.45 -7.48 19.14
C LEU A 168 -17.59 -7.12 18.19
N PHE A 169 -18.41 -8.10 17.82
CA PHE A 169 -19.55 -7.88 16.94
C PHE A 169 -20.57 -6.92 17.54
N GLU A 170 -20.98 -7.10 18.79
CA GLU A 170 -21.91 -6.19 19.46
C GLU A 170 -21.33 -4.79 19.67
N THR A 171 -20.01 -4.68 19.92
CA THR A 171 -19.34 -3.39 20.06
C THR A 171 -19.31 -2.62 18.73
N VAL A 172 -19.00 -3.29 17.63
CA VAL A 172 -18.90 -2.65 16.32
C VAL A 172 -20.28 -2.44 15.71
N PHE A 173 -21.14 -3.46 15.70
CA PHE A 173 -22.47 -3.49 15.10
C PHE A 173 -23.57 -3.81 16.12
N PRO A 174 -23.92 -2.86 17.02
CA PRO A 174 -24.90 -3.11 18.06
C PRO A 174 -26.31 -3.35 17.48
N ASN A 175 -26.98 -4.39 17.98
CA ASN A 175 -28.35 -4.76 17.57
C ASN A 175 -28.53 -4.84 16.04
N LEU A 176 -27.60 -5.51 15.34
CA LEU A 176 -27.57 -5.56 13.88
C LEU A 176 -28.91 -6.05 13.28
N GLU A 177 -29.62 -6.97 13.95
CA GLU A 177 -30.94 -7.46 13.51
C GLU A 177 -31.99 -6.34 13.35
N ILE A 178 -31.86 -5.26 14.11
CA ILE A 178 -32.75 -4.10 14.07
C ILE A 178 -32.18 -3.05 13.10
N ASN A 179 -30.86 -2.91 13.05
CA ASN A 179 -30.17 -1.81 12.37
C ASN A 179 -29.64 -2.17 10.96
N TYR A 180 -29.89 -3.37 10.44
CA TYR A 180 -29.35 -3.82 9.15
C TYR A 180 -29.77 -2.95 7.95
N ALA A 181 -30.86 -2.20 8.07
CA ALA A 181 -31.33 -1.28 7.04
C ALA A 181 -30.68 0.12 7.12
N ASP A 182 -29.97 0.44 8.20
CA ASP A 182 -29.29 1.73 8.36
C ASP A 182 -27.94 1.70 7.64
N ILE A 183 -27.97 2.16 6.39
CA ILE A 183 -26.78 2.23 5.53
C ILE A 183 -25.71 3.15 6.13
N ASN A 184 -26.09 4.23 6.82
CA ASN A 184 -25.11 5.15 7.40
C ASN A 184 -24.34 4.45 8.52
N LEU A 185 -25.07 3.76 9.41
CA LEU A 185 -24.47 2.97 10.48
C LEU A 185 -23.50 1.93 9.90
N LEU A 186 -23.93 1.16 8.90
CA LEU A 186 -23.11 0.12 8.29
C LEU A 186 -21.89 0.66 7.54
N SER A 187 -22.00 1.83 6.91
CA SER A 187 -20.92 2.42 6.11
C SER A 187 -19.74 2.94 6.93
N GLU A 188 -19.96 3.27 8.20
CA GLU A 188 -18.95 3.84 9.10
C GLU A 188 -18.17 2.78 9.89
N ARG A 189 -18.52 1.49 9.73
CA ARG A 189 -18.06 0.40 10.59
C ARG A 189 -17.46 -0.74 9.78
N THR A 190 -16.43 -1.38 10.32
CA THR A 190 -15.77 -2.52 9.67
C THR A 190 -15.09 -3.39 10.71
N ILE A 191 -15.16 -4.71 10.51
CA ILE A 191 -14.35 -5.69 11.23
C ILE A 191 -13.27 -6.21 10.27
N LEU A 192 -12.02 -6.10 10.67
CA LEU A 192 -10.87 -6.62 9.93
C LEU A 192 -10.36 -7.88 10.62
N ALA A 193 -9.95 -8.87 9.81
CA ALA A 193 -9.32 -10.08 10.31
C ALA A 193 -7.91 -10.21 9.71
N PRO A 194 -6.91 -10.68 10.48
CA PRO A 194 -5.53 -10.79 10.01
C PRO A 194 -5.36 -11.83 8.91
N GLN A 195 -6.28 -12.80 8.80
CA GLN A 195 -6.24 -13.85 7.80
C GLN A 195 -7.64 -14.12 7.26
N ASN A 196 -7.71 -14.51 5.97
CA ASN A 196 -8.96 -14.90 5.33
C ASN A 196 -9.65 -16.08 6.05
N VAL A 197 -8.90 -17.00 6.65
CA VAL A 197 -9.47 -18.11 7.43
C VAL A 197 -10.22 -17.62 8.67
N ALA A 198 -9.67 -16.63 9.37
CA ALA A 198 -10.31 -16.02 10.54
C ALA A 198 -11.57 -15.24 10.11
N TYR A 199 -11.52 -14.56 8.96
CA TYR A 199 -12.69 -13.91 8.36
C TYR A 199 -13.83 -14.90 8.09
N PHE A 200 -13.54 -16.08 7.55
CA PHE A 200 -14.58 -17.10 7.32
C PHE A 200 -15.21 -17.61 8.62
N GLY A 201 -14.43 -17.70 9.70
CA GLY A 201 -14.96 -18.02 11.03
C GLY A 201 -15.90 -16.92 11.54
N LEU A 202 -15.52 -15.65 11.40
CA LEU A 202 -16.36 -14.52 11.79
C LEU A 202 -17.68 -14.45 11.00
N LYS A 203 -17.64 -14.77 9.71
CA LYS A 203 -18.84 -14.81 8.86
C LYS A 203 -19.86 -15.88 9.23
N GLN A 204 -19.46 -16.96 9.90
CA GLN A 204 -20.39 -18.01 10.34
C GLN A 204 -21.05 -17.70 11.69
N SER A 205 -20.47 -16.76 12.44
CA SER A 205 -20.95 -16.33 13.76
C SER A 205 -21.81 -15.07 13.72
N ALA A 206 -21.93 -14.43 12.55
CA ALA A 206 -22.80 -13.28 12.26
C ALA A 206 -24.01 -13.74 11.44
#